data_AF-U2RC12-F1
#
_entry.id   AF-U2RC12-F1
#
_cell.length_a   1.000
_cell.length_b   1.000
_cell.length_c   1.000
_cell.angle_alpha   90.00
_cell.angle_beta   90.00
_cell.angle_gamma   90.00
#
_symmetry.space_group_name_H-M   'P 1'
#
loop_
_entity.id
_entity.type
_entity.pdbx_description
1 polymer ?
#
loop_
_entity_poly.entity_id
_entity_poly.type
_entity_poly.pdbx_seq_one_letter_code
_entity_poly.pdbx_strand_id
1 'polypeptide(L)'
;MAARRMTLTGVLARRGFTGVAHAAEVLGSLPVDPAGLIDELSTAADPDLGLAAFAELFEQAPELIGEIMADQGWRRRLVAVIGFSQALGHHLGTHPQDARVLAAGPLRWSAREILDDLLADIGLPDLTGAEPGELARAVAGAPDAADRLR
;
A
#
# COMPACT_ATOMS: atom_id res chain seq x y z
N MET A 1 -44.52 3.64 -6.09
CA MET A 1 -43.26 2.88 -6.17
C MET A 1 -42.38 3.29 -5.00
N ALA A 2 -42.34 2.47 -3.93
CA ALA A 2 -41.59 2.79 -2.73
C ALA A 2 -40.08 2.72 -3.02
N ALA A 3 -39.39 3.85 -2.94
CA ALA A 3 -37.94 3.92 -3.01
C ALA A 3 -37.36 3.03 -1.89
N ARG A 4 -36.65 1.98 -2.29
CA ARG A 4 -35.95 1.07 -1.38
C ARG A 4 -34.85 1.87 -0.67
N ARG A 5 -35.09 2.31 0.56
CA ARG A 5 -34.06 2.88 1.44
C ARG A 5 -32.99 1.82 1.66
N MET A 6 -31.86 1.95 0.96
CA MET A 6 -30.69 1.12 1.20
C MET A 6 -30.07 1.55 2.54
N THR A 7 -30.00 0.61 3.49
CA THR A 7 -29.22 0.81 4.72
C THR A 7 -27.74 0.79 4.37
N LEU A 8 -26.90 1.53 5.12
CA LEU A 8 -25.45 1.55 4.94
C LEU A 8 -24.86 0.12 4.99
N THR A 9 -25.36 -0.73 5.87
CA THR A 9 -25.00 -2.16 5.96
C THR A 9 -25.26 -2.91 4.65
N GLY A 10 -26.37 -2.64 3.97
CA GLY A 10 -26.68 -3.25 2.68
C GLY A 10 -25.81 -2.71 1.54
N VAL A 11 -25.36 -1.44 1.63
CA VAL A 11 -24.36 -0.88 0.70
C VAL A 11 -23.03 -1.61 0.88
N LEU A 12 -22.52 -1.69 2.11
CA LEU A 12 -21.25 -2.33 2.45
C LEU A 12 -21.21 -3.80 2.03
N ALA A 13 -22.27 -4.58 2.29
CA ALA A 13 -22.37 -5.98 1.87
C ALA A 13 -22.20 -6.14 0.34
N ARG A 14 -22.82 -5.26 -0.45
CA ARG A 14 -22.69 -5.29 -1.92
C ARG A 14 -21.34 -4.80 -2.43
N ARG A 15 -20.55 -4.16 -1.56
CA ARG A 15 -19.22 -3.62 -1.84
C ARG A 15 -18.09 -4.55 -1.37
N GLY A 16 -18.42 -5.75 -0.93
CA GLY A 16 -17.45 -6.78 -0.56
C GLY A 16 -17.08 -6.79 0.92
N PHE A 17 -17.61 -5.87 1.72
CA PHE A 17 -17.43 -5.91 3.18
C PHE A 17 -18.22 -7.08 3.76
N THR A 18 -17.53 -7.87 4.58
CA THR A 18 -18.07 -8.99 5.35
C THR A 18 -18.51 -8.51 6.74
N GLY A 19 -17.74 -7.62 7.36
CA GLY A 19 -17.97 -7.06 8.69
C GLY A 19 -18.87 -5.83 8.70
N VAL A 20 -19.99 -5.84 7.98
CA VAL A 20 -20.76 -4.61 7.63
C VAL A 20 -21.19 -3.73 8.80
N ALA A 21 -21.46 -4.30 9.98
CA ALA A 21 -21.81 -3.52 11.17
C ALA A 21 -20.58 -2.79 11.72
N HIS A 22 -19.48 -3.51 11.91
CA HIS A 22 -18.22 -2.95 12.36
C HIS A 22 -17.68 -1.92 11.36
N ALA A 23 -17.73 -2.22 10.06
CA ALA A 23 -17.32 -1.29 9.01
C ALA A 23 -18.14 0.01 9.05
N ALA A 24 -19.46 -0.07 9.27
CA ALA A 24 -20.30 1.12 9.41
C ALA A 24 -19.95 1.96 10.64
N GLU A 25 -19.61 1.33 11.77
CA GLU A 25 -19.17 2.01 12.99
C GLU A 25 -17.83 2.74 12.77
N VAL A 26 -16.84 2.04 12.22
CA VAL A 26 -15.52 2.62 11.93
C VAL A 26 -15.65 3.80 10.96
N LEU A 27 -16.37 3.63 9.84
CA LEU A 27 -16.62 4.69 8.88
C LEU A 27 -17.33 5.91 9.50
N GLY A 28 -18.22 5.69 10.47
CA GLY A 28 -18.90 6.79 11.18
C GLY A 28 -17.99 7.56 12.14
N SER A 29 -16.85 6.99 12.55
CA SER A 29 -15.87 7.62 13.43
C SER A 29 -14.81 8.45 12.69
N LEU A 30 -14.60 8.16 11.40
CA LEU A 30 -13.59 8.84 10.60
C LEU A 30 -14.13 10.19 10.07
N PRO A 31 -13.37 11.29 10.17
CA PRO A 31 -13.78 12.60 9.66
C PRO A 31 -13.53 12.72 8.14
N VAL A 32 -13.97 11.72 7.37
CA VAL A 32 -13.83 11.64 5.91
C VAL A 32 -15.18 11.34 5.27
N ASP A 33 -15.32 11.60 3.96
CA ASP A 33 -16.53 11.19 3.23
C ASP A 33 -16.63 9.65 3.17
N PRO A 34 -17.64 9.03 3.82
CA PRO A 34 -17.76 7.58 3.82
C PRO A 34 -18.02 7.02 2.42
N ALA A 35 -18.74 7.74 1.55
CA ALA A 35 -19.09 7.22 0.23
C ALA A 35 -17.85 7.04 -0.66
N GLY A 36 -17.01 8.08 -0.76
CA GLY A 36 -15.76 8.02 -1.50
C GLY A 36 -14.77 6.99 -0.95
N LEU A 37 -14.67 6.86 0.37
CA LEU A 37 -13.80 5.87 0.99
C LEU A 37 -14.29 4.44 0.75
N ILE A 38 -15.60 4.18 0.87
CA ILE A 38 -16.20 2.88 0.54
C ILE A 38 -15.89 2.52 -0.91
N ASP A 39 -16.09 3.45 -1.86
CA ASP A 39 -15.84 3.20 -3.28
C ASP A 39 -14.39 2.77 -3.53
N GLU A 40 -13.42 3.43 -2.89
CA GLU A 40 -12.01 3.08 -3.05
C GLU A 40 -11.68 1.73 -2.39
N LEU A 41 -12.10 1.51 -1.13
CA LEU A 41 -11.87 0.26 -0.41
C LEU A 41 -12.51 -0.95 -1.10
N SER A 42 -13.63 -0.75 -1.80
CA SER A 42 -14.28 -1.80 -2.62
C SER A 42 -13.39 -2.35 -3.74
N THR A 43 -12.30 -1.65 -4.09
CA THR A 43 -11.33 -2.09 -5.12
C THR A 43 -10.21 -2.95 -4.54
N ALA A 44 -10.09 -3.01 -3.21
CA ALA A 44 -9.09 -3.83 -2.53
C ALA A 44 -9.44 -5.32 -2.57
N ALA A 45 -8.44 -6.16 -2.30
CA ALA A 45 -8.63 -7.61 -2.18
C ALA A 45 -9.48 -7.96 -0.95
N ASP A 46 -9.24 -7.29 0.17
CA ASP A 46 -10.04 -7.37 1.40
C ASP A 46 -10.37 -5.94 1.90
N PRO A 47 -11.62 -5.49 1.73
CA PRO A 47 -12.05 -4.14 2.13
C PRO A 47 -12.16 -3.98 3.66
N ASP A 48 -12.45 -5.05 4.42
CA ASP A 48 -12.51 -4.97 5.88
C ASP A 48 -11.11 -4.80 6.46
N LEU A 49 -10.13 -5.56 5.94
CA LEU A 49 -8.72 -5.42 6.28
C LEU A 49 -8.22 -4.00 5.95
N GLY A 50 -8.55 -3.51 4.75
CA GLY A 50 -8.15 -2.18 4.32
C GLY A 50 -8.75 -1.07 5.19
N LEU A 51 -10.02 -1.20 5.59
CA LEU A 51 -10.68 -0.23 6.48
C LEU A 51 -10.04 -0.19 7.87
N ALA A 52 -9.74 -1.36 8.44
CA ALA A 52 -9.10 -1.45 9.76
C ALA A 52 -7.72 -0.76 9.75
N ALA A 53 -6.87 -1.08 8.77
CA ALA A 53 -5.56 -0.47 8.63
C ALA A 53 -5.63 1.04 8.32
N PHE A 54 -6.63 1.47 7.52
CA PHE A 54 -6.84 2.89 7.24
C PHE A 54 -7.26 3.66 8.50
N ALA A 55 -8.12 3.08 9.34
CA ALA A 55 -8.53 3.68 10.60
C ALA A 55 -7.36 3.78 11.59
N GLU A 56 -6.53 2.73 11.70
CA GLU A 56 -5.32 2.77 12.52
C GLU A 56 -4.34 3.86 12.04
N LEU A 57 -4.09 3.94 10.73
CA LEU A 57 -3.26 4.99 10.16
C LEU A 57 -3.82 6.40 10.45
N PHE A 58 -5.15 6.56 10.36
CA PHE A 58 -5.82 7.82 10.69
C PHE A 58 -5.61 8.22 12.15
N GLU A 59 -5.74 7.28 13.08
CA GLU A 59 -5.55 7.53 14.50
C GLU A 59 -4.10 7.93 14.83
N GLN A 60 -3.13 7.28 14.17
CA GLN A 60 -1.71 7.49 14.45
C GLN A 60 -1.13 8.73 13.75
N ALA A 61 -1.66 9.12 12.59
CA ALA A 61 -1.19 10.28 11.82
C ALA A 61 -2.34 11.00 11.09
N PRO A 62 -3.24 11.67 11.83
CA PRO A 62 -4.37 12.38 11.24
C PRO A 62 -3.96 13.48 10.25
N GLU A 63 -2.74 14.03 10.37
CA GLU A 63 -2.18 15.01 9.44
C GLU A 63 -1.94 14.45 8.03
N LEU A 64 -1.57 13.16 7.92
CA LEU A 64 -1.32 12.51 6.62
C LEU A 64 -2.60 12.27 5.84
N ILE A 65 -3.73 12.12 6.54
CA ILE A 65 -4.99 11.74 5.92
C ILE A 65 -5.49 12.83 4.99
N GLY A 66 -5.29 14.11 5.34
CA GLY A 66 -5.60 15.22 4.45
C GLY A 66 -4.84 15.12 3.12
N GLU A 67 -3.54 14.82 3.18
CA GLU A 67 -2.69 14.64 2.01
C GLU A 67 -3.14 13.44 1.16
N ILE A 68 -3.37 12.29 1.79
CA ILE A 68 -3.81 11.06 1.12
C ILE A 68 -5.19 11.24 0.48
N MET A 69 -6.13 11.89 1.17
CA MET A 69 -7.47 12.13 0.62
C MET A 69 -7.45 13.12 -0.55
N ALA A 70 -6.51 14.07 -0.56
CA ALA A 70 -6.33 15.02 -1.65
C ALA A 70 -5.68 14.40 -2.90
N ASP A 71 -4.88 13.34 -2.75
CA ASP A 71 -4.24 12.62 -3.86
C ASP A 71 -4.91 11.26 -4.12
N GLN A 72 -5.77 11.20 -5.14
CA GLN A 72 -6.44 9.96 -5.55
C GLN A 72 -5.45 8.84 -5.92
N GLY A 73 -4.31 9.17 -6.52
CA GLY A 73 -3.31 8.18 -6.90
C GLY A 73 -2.66 7.55 -5.67
N TRP A 74 -2.29 8.37 -4.69
CA TRP A 74 -1.75 7.91 -3.41
C TRP A 74 -2.78 7.06 -2.66
N ARG A 75 -4.01 7.55 -2.52
CA ARG A 75 -5.09 6.82 -1.86
C ARG A 75 -5.31 5.43 -2.46
N ARG A 76 -5.36 5.32 -3.79
CA ARG A 76 -5.49 4.03 -4.49
C ARG A 76 -4.38 3.06 -4.17
N ARG A 77 -3.12 3.53 -4.20
CA ARG A 77 -1.95 2.70 -3.90
C ARG A 77 -1.96 2.26 -2.45
N LEU A 78 -2.28 3.17 -1.54
CA LEU A 78 -2.43 2.86 -0.12
C LEU A 78 -3.47 1.76 0.09
N VAL A 79 -4.69 1.95 -0.41
CA VAL A 79 -5.79 0.98 -0.30
C VAL A 79 -5.41 -0.39 -0.86
N ALA A 80 -4.73 -0.43 -2.01
CA ALA A 80 -4.25 -1.68 -2.61
C ALA A 80 -3.24 -2.41 -1.71
N VAL A 81 -2.34 -1.69 -1.05
CA VAL A 81 -1.34 -2.25 -0.14
C VAL A 81 -1.99 -2.78 1.14
N ILE A 82 -2.75 -1.94 1.83
CA ILE A 82 -3.29 -2.28 3.15
C ILE A 82 -4.44 -3.28 3.07
N GLY A 83 -5.23 -3.26 1.99
CA GLY A 83 -6.28 -4.24 1.74
C GLY A 83 -5.77 -5.55 1.13
N PHE A 84 -4.46 -5.72 0.97
CA PHE A 84 -3.84 -6.98 0.55
C PHE A 84 -2.96 -7.60 1.64
N SER A 85 -2.24 -6.76 2.41
CA SER A 85 -1.23 -7.22 3.37
C SER A 85 -1.49 -6.69 4.78
N GLN A 86 -1.92 -7.57 5.68
CA GLN A 86 -2.06 -7.26 7.10
C GLN A 86 -0.74 -6.78 7.72
N ALA A 87 0.39 -7.39 7.34
CA ALA A 87 1.69 -7.01 7.86
C ALA A 87 2.07 -5.58 7.46
N LEU A 88 1.80 -5.17 6.22
CA LEU A 88 2.06 -3.80 5.78
C LEU A 88 1.06 -2.81 6.40
N GLY A 89 -0.21 -3.18 6.56
CA GLY A 89 -1.18 -2.37 7.30
C GLY A 89 -0.70 -2.08 8.73
N HIS A 90 -0.28 -3.12 9.46
CA HIS A 90 0.27 -2.98 10.81
C HIS A 90 1.58 -2.16 10.85
N HIS A 91 2.46 -2.38 9.87
CA HIS A 91 3.68 -1.57 9.73
C HIS A 91 3.36 -0.09 9.58
N LEU A 92 2.38 0.27 8.74
CA LEU A 92 1.95 1.65 8.55
C LEU A 92 1.22 2.22 9.78
N GLY A 93 0.53 1.39 10.57
CA GLY A 93 0.05 1.81 11.89
C GLY A 93 1.19 2.19 12.84
N THR A 94 2.27 1.40 12.83
CA THR A 94 3.45 1.63 13.70
C THR A 94 4.34 2.77 13.18
N HIS A 95 4.45 2.92 11.86
CA HIS A 95 5.29 3.91 11.17
C HIS A 95 4.48 4.66 10.09
N PRO A 96 3.53 5.54 10.48
CA PRO A 96 2.62 6.20 9.53
C PRO A 96 3.30 6.96 8.40
N GLN A 97 4.46 7.56 8.67
CA GLN A 97 5.18 8.39 7.71
C GLN A 97 5.71 7.58 6.51
N ASP A 98 5.87 6.26 6.65
CA ASP A 98 6.28 5.38 5.55
C ASP A 98 5.22 5.28 4.45
N ALA A 99 3.97 5.67 4.75
CA ALA A 99 2.92 5.78 3.73
C ALA A 99 3.30 6.76 2.61
N ARG A 100 4.22 7.72 2.86
CA ARG A 100 4.71 8.66 1.83
C ARG A 100 5.46 7.99 0.68
N VAL A 101 6.00 6.79 0.88
CA VAL A 101 6.58 5.99 -0.23
C VAL A 101 5.54 5.72 -1.32
N LEU A 102 4.26 5.66 -0.95
CA LEU A 102 3.14 5.44 -1.88
C LEU A 102 2.60 6.73 -2.51
N ALA A 103 3.11 7.91 -2.12
CA ALA A 103 2.68 9.19 -2.69
C ALA A 103 3.08 9.28 -4.17
N ALA A 104 4.32 8.91 -4.50
CA ALA A 104 4.75 8.82 -5.88
C ALA A 104 4.13 7.58 -6.57
N GLY A 105 3.80 7.71 -7.85
CA GLY A 105 3.42 6.57 -8.67
C GLY A 105 4.61 5.63 -8.90
N PRO A 106 4.37 4.32 -9.08
CA PRO A 106 5.44 3.39 -9.39
C PRO A 106 6.12 3.78 -10.70
N LEU A 107 7.44 3.77 -10.69
CA LEU A 107 8.24 3.95 -11.90
C LEU A 107 8.29 2.64 -12.68
N ARG A 108 8.26 2.74 -14.01
CA ARG A 108 8.54 1.59 -14.86
C ARG A 108 10.04 1.56 -15.13
N TRP A 109 10.72 0.63 -14.49
CA TRP A 109 12.12 0.35 -14.74
C TRP A 109 12.26 -0.87 -15.64
N SER A 110 13.20 -0.80 -16.57
CA SER A 110 13.70 -1.96 -17.29
C SER A 110 14.41 -2.90 -16.31
N ALA A 111 14.50 -4.18 -16.68
CA ALA A 111 15.27 -5.16 -15.90
C ALA A 111 16.74 -4.73 -15.71
N ARG A 112 17.29 -4.00 -16.68
CA ARG A 112 18.65 -3.44 -16.63
C ARG A 112 18.76 -2.38 -15.54
N GLU A 113 17.84 -1.41 -15.51
CA GLU A 113 17.83 -0.35 -14.49
C GLU A 113 17.67 -0.91 -13.07
N ILE A 114 16.76 -1.88 -12.88
CA ILE A 114 16.58 -2.55 -11.57
C ILE A 114 17.88 -3.24 -11.13
N LEU A 115 18.52 -3.97 -12.05
CA LEU A 115 19.76 -4.68 -11.75
C LEU A 115 20.88 -3.70 -11.39
N ASP A 116 21.05 -2.65 -12.18
CA ASP A 116 22.10 -1.67 -11.98
C ASP A 116 21.93 -0.91 -10.64
N ASP A 117 20.69 -0.59 -10.26
CA ASP A 117 20.35 0.01 -8.95
C ASP A 117 20.69 -0.94 -7.78
N LEU A 118 20.27 -2.21 -7.87
CA LEU A 118 20.59 -3.22 -6.85
C LEU A 118 22.10 -3.47 -6.73
N LEU A 119 22.83 -3.47 -7.85
CA LEU A 119 24.28 -3.61 -7.85
C LEU A 119 24.97 -2.45 -7.14
N ALA A 120 24.48 -1.22 -7.33
CA ALA A 120 24.97 -0.06 -6.61
C ALA A 120 24.73 -0.20 -5.10
N ASP A 121 23.52 -0.60 -4.69
CA ASP A 121 23.14 -0.77 -3.29
C ASP A 121 23.95 -1.85 -2.57
N ILE A 122 24.25 -2.97 -3.25
CA ILE A 122 25.13 -4.01 -2.69
C ILE A 122 26.62 -3.70 -2.82
N GLY A 123 26.99 -2.50 -3.27
CA GLY A 123 28.38 -2.05 -3.37
C GLY A 123 29.19 -2.76 -4.46
N LEU A 124 28.54 -3.09 -5.58
CA LEU A 124 29.14 -3.65 -6.80
C LEU A 124 28.84 -2.79 -8.06
N PRO A 125 28.99 -1.45 -8.03
CA PRO A 125 28.66 -0.59 -9.17
C PRO A 125 29.54 -0.84 -10.40
N ASP A 126 30.72 -1.44 -10.24
CA ASP A 126 31.60 -1.80 -11.35
C ASP A 126 31.01 -2.89 -12.27
N LEU A 127 29.93 -3.53 -11.84
CA LEU A 127 29.20 -4.54 -12.62
C LEU A 127 27.98 -3.97 -13.34
N THR A 128 27.72 -2.67 -13.27
CA THR A 128 26.68 -2.00 -14.05
C THR A 128 26.90 -2.30 -15.54
N GLY A 129 25.83 -2.73 -16.23
CA GLY A 129 25.91 -3.12 -17.64
C GLY A 129 26.57 -4.48 -17.92
N ALA A 130 27.05 -5.20 -16.91
CA ALA A 130 27.68 -6.51 -17.09
C ALA A 130 26.72 -7.56 -17.68
N GLU A 131 27.26 -8.50 -18.46
CA GLU A 131 26.46 -9.59 -19.02
C GLU A 131 26.14 -10.65 -17.95
N PRO A 132 25.05 -11.44 -18.09
CA PRO A 132 24.65 -12.43 -17.07
C PRO A 132 25.77 -13.40 -16.63
N GLY A 133 26.68 -13.78 -17.53
CA GLY A 133 27.82 -14.64 -17.21
C GLY A 133 28.91 -13.98 -16.37
N GLU A 134 29.00 -12.65 -16.37
CA GLU A 134 29.91 -11.88 -15.52
C GLU A 134 29.33 -11.72 -14.12
N LEU A 135 28.03 -11.43 -14.02
CA LEU A 135 27.30 -11.37 -12.75
C LEU A 135 27.36 -12.70 -12.00
N ALA A 136 27.20 -13.82 -12.70
CA ALA A 136 27.31 -15.16 -12.10
C ALA A 136 28.69 -15.41 -11.47
N ARG A 137 29.76 -14.82 -12.04
CA ARG A 137 31.12 -14.93 -11.48
C ARG A 137 31.35 -13.96 -10.31
N ALA A 138 30.68 -12.81 -10.30
CA ALA A 138 30.80 -11.82 -9.23
C ALA A 138 30.29 -12.34 -7.88
N VAL A 139 29.22 -13.13 -7.86
CA VAL A 139 28.68 -13.77 -6.64
C VAL A 139 29.75 -14.63 -5.94
N ALA A 140 30.67 -15.24 -6.70
CA ALA A 140 31.77 -16.02 -6.14
C ALA A 140 32.89 -15.14 -5.54
N GLY A 141 33.03 -13.89 -6.00
CA GLY A 141 34.04 -12.94 -5.52
C GLY A 141 33.59 -12.08 -4.33
N ALA A 142 32.28 -11.96 -4.10
CA ALA A 142 31.71 -11.16 -3.02
C ALA A 142 30.48 -11.88 -2.40
N PRO A 143 30.68 -12.99 -1.67
CA PRO A 143 29.58 -13.84 -1.18
C PRO A 143 28.63 -13.12 -0.21
N ASP A 144 29.12 -12.11 0.52
CA ASP A 144 28.34 -11.36 1.52
C ASP A 144 27.70 -10.08 0.96
N ALA A 145 27.79 -9.82 -0.35
CA ALA A 145 27.25 -8.59 -0.94
C ALA A 145 25.74 -8.44 -0.70
N ALA A 146 24.99 -9.55 -0.77
CA ALA A 146 23.55 -9.55 -0.57
C ALA A 146 23.13 -9.19 0.88
N ASP A 147 24.00 -9.38 1.86
CA ASP A 147 23.68 -9.07 3.26
C ASP A 147 23.60 -7.55 3.51
N ARG A 148 24.11 -6.73 2.59
CA ARG A 148 24.03 -5.26 2.65
C ARG A 148 22.64 -4.72 2.31
N LEU A 149 21.74 -5.56 1.78
CA LEU A 149 20.33 -5.19 1.55
C LEU A 149 19.45 -5.33 2.80
N ARG A 150 19.98 -5.89 3.90
CA ARG A 150 19.25 -6.07 5.17
C ARG A 150 19.50 -4.92 6.13
#